data_AF-B6QVR1-F1
#
_entry.id   AF-B6QVR1-F1
#
_cell.length_a   1.000
_cell.length_b   1.000
_cell.length_c   1.000
_cell.angle_alpha   90.00
_cell.angle_beta   90.00
_cell.angle_gamma   90.00
#
_symmetry.space_group_name_H-M   'P 1'
#
loop_
_entity.id
_entity.type
_entity.pdbx_description
1 polymer ?
#
loop_
_entity_poly.entity_id
_entity_poly.type
_entity_poly.pdbx_seq_one_letter_code
_entity_poly.pdbx_strand_id
1 'polypeptide(L)'
;MTKRGRRVARDGMPEASHVTCPHLSERFVSNRPKCSTSKPRNFTTPRPNLRQVPKSCRTLGQLSATATDRLKRTGLIYTRQFHTTDRPGVFTPTFFLSPNEPRHTGGRYCTGIASAADPIGDDDWTRRLHHSCSLLSLHHPTFYGTNNSFFFLLSYSLIFQFIVSLTFQSHPAAVNRAAQLTKHFTTSSPALSSNSIDPAMSYSIRKVGAAHTLEHRVYIEKDGVPVSPFHDIPLYANEQQNILNMIVEIPRWTNAKQEISKEEFLNPIKQDTKKGKLRFVRNCFPHKGYLWNYGAFPRTWEDPNVVHPETKAKGDNDPLDVCEIGELVGYTGQVKQVKVLGVMALLDEEETDWKIIVIDVNDPLAPKLNDIEDVERHLPGLLRATNEWFRIYKIPDGKPENQFAFSGECKNKKYAEEVIRECADAWERLITGAAPKGDISLANLTNSHSQDVVEQSALSNIPAGENLPPAPIDGSVDKWFFISGAAV
;
A
#
# COMPACT_ATOMS: atom_id res chain seq x y z
N MET A 1 43.96 24.29 72.31
CA MET A 1 43.83 25.49 71.44
C MET A 1 42.36 25.70 71.03
N THR A 2 42.05 26.77 70.29
CA THR A 2 40.86 26.94 69.39
C THR A 2 39.53 26.31 69.85
N LYS A 3 38.65 27.00 70.61
CA LYS A 3 37.65 28.05 70.20
C LYS A 3 36.73 27.62 69.03
N ARG A 4 35.43 27.34 69.30
CA ARG A 4 34.20 28.21 69.23
C ARG A 4 33.50 28.18 67.84
N GLY A 5 32.17 28.12 67.68
CA GLY A 5 31.07 27.82 68.62
C GLY A 5 29.74 28.58 68.36
N ARG A 6 28.58 28.00 68.78
CA ARG A 6 27.16 28.54 68.77
C ARG A 6 26.48 28.69 67.39
N ARG A 7 25.14 28.83 67.23
CA ARG A 7 23.86 28.38 67.89
C ARG A 7 22.76 29.46 67.65
N VAL A 8 21.57 29.07 67.11
CA VAL A 8 20.21 29.69 67.36
C VAL A 8 20.03 31.14 66.82
N ALA A 9 18.87 31.71 66.46
CA ALA A 9 17.41 31.38 66.43
C ALA A 9 16.88 31.38 64.96
N ARG A 10 15.65 30.98 64.55
CA ARG A 10 14.26 30.95 65.07
C ARG A 10 13.45 32.26 64.91
N ASP A 11 12.19 32.10 64.49
CA ASP A 11 11.08 33.07 64.38
C ASP A 11 11.30 34.22 63.34
N GLY A 12 10.31 34.89 62.72
CA GLY A 12 8.84 34.79 62.68
C GLY A 12 8.23 35.82 61.69
N MET A 13 6.97 35.66 61.24
CA MET A 13 6.28 36.51 60.22
C MET A 13 5.97 37.95 60.70
N PRO A 14 5.84 38.96 59.80
CA PRO A 14 4.50 39.39 59.32
C PRO A 14 4.44 40.02 57.89
N GLU A 15 3.26 40.54 57.49
CA GLU A 15 2.89 41.15 56.19
C GLU A 15 3.19 42.67 56.05
N ALA A 16 3.15 43.24 54.82
CA ALA A 16 2.38 44.47 54.47
C ALA A 16 2.53 45.01 53.00
N SER A 17 1.39 45.17 52.31
CA SER A 17 0.94 46.23 51.34
C SER A 17 1.84 47.03 50.34
N HIS A 18 1.44 46.98 49.06
CA HIS A 18 1.24 48.06 48.04
C HIS A 18 2.00 49.41 48.01
N VAL A 19 2.45 49.81 46.80
CA VAL A 19 2.56 51.21 46.25
C VAL A 19 2.87 51.16 44.72
N THR A 20 2.84 52.21 43.86
CA THR A 20 1.73 53.04 43.30
C THR A 20 2.06 53.47 41.84
N CYS A 21 1.06 53.79 40.98
CA CYS A 21 1.26 54.35 39.61
C CYS A 21 1.66 55.85 39.60
N PRO A 22 1.97 56.44 38.43
CA PRO A 22 1.24 57.66 38.02
C PRO A 22 0.88 57.79 36.51
N HIS A 23 0.20 58.89 36.17
CA HIS A 23 -0.47 59.22 34.89
C HIS A 23 0.40 59.91 33.81
N LEU A 24 -0.11 59.84 32.58
CA LEU A 24 -0.41 61.02 31.74
C LEU A 24 -1.75 60.78 30.98
N SER A 25 -2.44 61.83 30.52
CA SER A 25 -3.73 61.70 29.80
C SER A 25 -4.27 63.00 29.16
N GLU A 26 -4.61 62.98 27.87
CA GLU A 26 -5.42 63.99 27.15
C GLU A 26 -6.23 63.32 26.01
N ARG A 27 -7.31 63.87 25.41
CA ARG A 27 -8.41 64.80 25.78
C ARG A 27 -9.44 64.73 24.61
N PHE A 28 -10.75 64.81 24.88
CA PHE A 28 -11.73 65.78 24.29
C PHE A 28 -13.22 65.35 24.46
N VAL A 29 -13.97 66.12 25.29
CA VAL A 29 -15.31 66.72 25.03
C VAL A 29 -16.41 65.82 24.40
N SER A 30 -17.37 65.27 25.16
CA SER A 30 -18.72 65.81 25.55
C SER A 30 -19.78 65.82 24.42
N ASN A 31 -21.10 65.61 24.62
CA ASN A 31 -22.04 66.12 25.65
C ASN A 31 -23.17 65.12 26.08
N ARG A 32 -23.99 65.57 27.06
CA ARG A 32 -25.26 65.03 27.59
C ARG A 32 -26.14 66.25 28.02
N PRO A 33 -27.36 66.12 28.62
CA PRO A 33 -28.56 65.32 28.27
C PRO A 33 -29.91 66.11 28.39
N LYS A 34 -31.09 65.52 28.06
CA LYS A 34 -32.31 65.38 28.95
C LYS A 34 -33.69 65.20 28.25
N CYS A 35 -34.56 64.41 28.92
CA CYS A 35 -36.04 64.50 29.02
C CYS A 35 -36.92 64.20 27.77
N SER A 36 -38.17 63.69 27.91
CA SER A 36 -38.96 63.26 29.10
C SER A 36 -40.19 62.39 28.77
N THR A 37 -40.66 61.58 29.75
CA THR A 37 -42.07 61.08 29.95
C THR A 37 -42.69 60.14 28.89
N SER A 38 -43.64 59.21 29.18
CA SER A 38 -44.38 58.78 30.40
C SER A 38 -44.78 57.27 30.36
N LYS A 39 -45.71 56.82 31.24
CA LYS A 39 -46.23 55.45 31.49
C LYS A 39 -47.76 55.53 31.75
N PRO A 40 -48.55 54.44 31.98
CA PRO A 40 -48.53 53.05 31.45
C PRO A 40 -49.96 52.49 31.12
N ARG A 41 -50.09 51.26 30.53
CA ARG A 41 -50.97 50.16 31.04
C ARG A 41 -51.02 48.86 30.18
N ASN A 42 -51.17 47.75 30.90
CA ASN A 42 -51.73 46.39 30.66
C ASN A 42 -52.20 45.94 29.25
N PHE A 43 -51.98 44.66 28.91
CA PHE A 43 -53.01 43.59 28.99
C PHE A 43 -52.41 42.17 28.95
N THR A 44 -53.23 41.14 29.17
CA THR A 44 -52.86 39.71 29.37
C THR A 44 -53.40 38.78 28.27
N THR A 45 -52.73 37.64 28.00
CA THR A 45 -53.26 36.52 27.19
C THR A 45 -52.74 35.15 27.66
N PRO A 46 -53.61 34.10 27.76
CA PRO A 46 -53.22 32.70 27.96
C PRO A 46 -53.53 31.78 26.74
N ARG A 47 -53.19 30.49 26.84
CA ARG A 47 -53.38 29.43 25.82
C ARG A 47 -54.86 29.03 25.60
N PRO A 48 -55.17 28.31 24.50
CA PRO A 48 -55.65 26.93 24.68
C PRO A 48 -54.90 25.88 23.82
N ASN A 49 -55.48 24.69 23.60
CA ASN A 49 -54.79 23.42 23.30
C ASN A 49 -55.69 22.43 22.50
N LEU A 50 -55.12 21.32 21.98
CA LEU A 50 -55.81 20.13 21.35
C LEU A 50 -56.39 20.35 19.92
N ARG A 51 -56.71 19.34 19.07
CA ARG A 51 -56.94 17.87 19.27
C ARG A 51 -56.66 17.01 18.00
N GLN A 52 -56.83 15.68 18.12
CA GLN A 52 -56.40 14.58 17.20
C GLN A 52 -57.31 14.31 15.97
N VAL A 53 -56.77 13.64 14.92
CA VAL A 53 -57.47 12.71 14.00
C VAL A 53 -56.51 11.56 13.57
N PRO A 54 -56.94 10.28 13.33
CA PRO A 54 -56.01 9.13 13.15
C PRO A 54 -56.22 8.19 11.92
N LYS A 55 -55.13 7.45 11.59
CA LYS A 55 -55.03 6.05 11.07
C LYS A 55 -55.69 5.57 9.74
N SER A 56 -54.90 4.72 9.03
CA SER A 56 -55.28 3.51 8.23
C SER A 56 -56.00 3.66 6.86
N CYS A 57 -55.96 2.72 5.90
CA CYS A 57 -54.97 1.68 5.46
C CYS A 57 -55.47 1.01 4.13
N ARG A 58 -54.63 0.16 3.51
CA ARG A 58 -54.95 -0.99 2.60
C ARG A 58 -55.34 -0.81 1.10
N THR A 59 -54.39 -1.23 0.25
CA THR A 59 -54.49 -2.22 -0.88
C THR A 59 -55.27 -1.98 -2.20
N LEU A 60 -54.63 -2.47 -3.29
CA LEU A 60 -55.17 -2.88 -4.62
C LEU A 60 -55.67 -1.75 -5.55
N GLY A 61 -55.48 -1.80 -6.88
CA GLY A 61 -54.71 -2.73 -7.73
C GLY A 61 -55.06 -2.60 -9.23
N GLN A 62 -54.27 -3.23 -10.12
CA GLN A 62 -54.55 -3.50 -11.57
C GLN A 62 -54.62 -2.28 -12.54
N LEU A 63 -53.76 -2.18 -13.57
CA LEU A 63 -53.80 -2.75 -14.95
C LEU A 63 -54.53 -1.89 -16.02
N SER A 64 -53.75 -1.24 -16.90
CA SER A 64 -53.97 -1.11 -18.36
C SER A 64 -52.72 -0.42 -18.97
N ALA A 65 -52.03 -0.81 -20.05
CA ALA A 65 -52.28 -1.64 -21.25
C ALA A 65 -52.90 -0.92 -22.48
N THR A 66 -52.04 -0.36 -23.35
CA THR A 66 -52.11 -0.27 -24.85
C THR A 66 -50.81 0.41 -25.33
N ALA A 67 -49.98 -0.11 -26.25
CA ALA A 67 -50.17 -0.35 -27.71
C ALA A 67 -50.18 0.98 -28.52
N THR A 68 -49.70 1.15 -29.78
CA THR A 68 -49.21 0.34 -30.94
C THR A 68 -48.33 1.24 -31.85
N ASP A 69 -47.54 0.86 -32.86
CA ASP A 69 -46.90 -0.39 -33.38
C ASP A 69 -46.04 -0.02 -34.63
N ARG A 70 -44.89 -0.69 -34.86
CA ARG A 70 -44.31 -1.14 -36.17
C ARG A 70 -42.81 -1.52 -36.02
N LEU A 71 -42.27 -2.70 -36.38
CA LEU A 71 -42.35 -3.54 -37.61
C LEU A 71 -41.60 -2.90 -38.81
N LYS A 72 -40.74 -3.55 -39.62
CA LYS A 72 -40.13 -4.91 -39.77
C LYS A 72 -38.71 -4.68 -40.37
N ARG A 73 -37.68 -5.55 -40.42
CA ARG A 73 -37.29 -6.94 -40.01
C ARG A 73 -35.72 -6.91 -39.99
N THR A 74 -34.85 -7.93 -39.84
CA THR A 74 -34.80 -9.42 -39.84
C THR A 74 -33.84 -9.89 -38.71
N GLY A 75 -33.73 -11.16 -38.30
CA GLY A 75 -34.54 -12.32 -38.64
C GLY A 75 -33.76 -13.61 -38.96
N LEU A 76 -33.24 -14.31 -37.93
CA LEU A 76 -33.21 -15.78 -37.88
C LEU A 76 -33.13 -16.27 -36.41
N ILE A 77 -33.66 -17.47 -36.14
CA ILE A 77 -33.76 -18.06 -34.80
C ILE A 77 -33.11 -19.44 -34.84
N TYR A 78 -32.42 -19.84 -33.77
CA TYR A 78 -32.23 -21.25 -33.45
C TYR A 78 -32.35 -21.48 -31.94
N THR A 79 -33.34 -22.26 -31.54
CA THR A 79 -33.49 -22.78 -30.18
C THR A 79 -32.70 -24.08 -30.02
N ARG A 80 -32.17 -24.34 -28.82
CA ARG A 80 -31.71 -25.67 -28.41
C ARG A 80 -32.36 -26.05 -27.09
N GLN A 81 -33.10 -27.15 -27.11
CA GLN A 81 -33.42 -27.90 -25.90
C GLN A 81 -32.16 -28.69 -25.48
N PHE A 82 -32.01 -28.91 -24.18
CA PHE A 82 -31.07 -29.90 -23.64
C PHE A 82 -31.86 -31.10 -23.12
N HIS A 83 -31.46 -32.30 -23.54
CA HIS A 83 -31.85 -33.55 -22.88
C HIS A 83 -30.68 -34.06 -22.05
N THR A 84 -31.00 -34.69 -20.93
CA THR A 84 -30.07 -35.38 -20.02
C THR A 84 -29.94 -36.86 -20.37
N THR A 85 -28.73 -37.40 -20.33
CA THR A 85 -28.45 -38.85 -20.22
C THR A 85 -27.08 -39.09 -19.60
N ASP A 86 -26.86 -40.32 -19.12
CA ASP A 86 -25.80 -40.67 -18.17
C ASP A 86 -24.45 -41.13 -18.76
N ARG A 87 -23.52 -41.33 -17.83
CA ARG A 87 -22.16 -41.92 -17.88
C ARG A 87 -22.05 -43.28 -18.63
N PRO A 88 -20.84 -43.86 -18.79
CA PRO A 88 -19.51 -43.29 -19.10
C PRO A 88 -18.81 -44.03 -20.27
N GLY A 89 -17.64 -43.55 -20.74
CA GLY A 89 -16.80 -44.32 -21.66
C GLY A 89 -15.36 -43.81 -21.76
N VAL A 90 -14.39 -44.72 -21.69
CA VAL A 90 -12.95 -44.44 -21.92
C VAL A 90 -12.62 -44.79 -23.37
N PHE A 91 -12.08 -43.83 -24.12
CA PHE A 91 -11.40 -44.09 -25.39
C PHE A 91 -10.22 -43.14 -25.60
N THR A 92 -9.03 -43.71 -25.72
CA THR A 92 -7.90 -43.08 -26.41
C THR A 92 -8.06 -43.27 -27.92
N PRO A 93 -7.45 -42.38 -28.73
CA PRO A 93 -6.71 -42.89 -29.87
C PRO A 93 -5.31 -42.25 -29.99
N THR A 94 -4.35 -43.09 -30.38
CA THR A 94 -2.97 -42.70 -30.71
C THR A 94 -2.87 -42.32 -32.20
N PHE A 95 -1.92 -41.45 -32.54
CA PHE A 95 -1.48 -41.02 -33.88
C PHE A 95 -1.86 -41.90 -35.09
N PHE A 96 -2.17 -41.23 -36.20
CA PHE A 96 -1.61 -41.59 -37.51
C PHE A 96 -1.25 -40.35 -38.33
N LEU A 97 -0.11 -40.41 -39.03
CA LEU A 97 0.34 -39.42 -40.02
C LEU A 97 0.24 -40.05 -41.42
N SER A 98 -0.07 -39.24 -42.44
CA SER A 98 0.34 -39.49 -43.83
C SER A 98 0.31 -38.21 -44.67
N PRO A 99 1.16 -38.10 -45.70
CA PRO A 99 1.38 -36.87 -46.46
C PRO A 99 0.60 -36.84 -47.79
N ASN A 100 0.53 -35.67 -48.43
CA ASN A 100 1.26 -35.44 -49.70
C ASN A 100 1.21 -33.98 -50.18
N GLU A 101 2.30 -33.57 -50.84
CA GLU A 101 2.39 -32.39 -51.69
C GLU A 101 1.82 -32.73 -53.10
N PRO A 102 1.49 -31.74 -53.96
CA PRO A 102 2.54 -31.19 -54.82
C PRO A 102 2.42 -29.68 -55.13
N ARG A 103 3.52 -29.13 -55.67
CA ARG A 103 3.67 -27.72 -56.09
C ARG A 103 3.20 -27.49 -57.52
N HIS A 104 2.91 -26.24 -57.86
CA HIS A 104 3.22 -25.74 -59.20
C HIS A 104 3.68 -24.26 -59.22
N THR A 105 4.68 -24.04 -60.07
CA THR A 105 5.09 -22.81 -60.78
C THR A 105 4.01 -21.72 -60.96
N GLY A 106 4.30 -20.41 -61.02
CA GLY A 106 5.59 -19.70 -61.01
C GLY A 106 5.56 -18.48 -61.97
N GLY A 107 6.20 -17.35 -61.62
CA GLY A 107 6.17 -16.12 -62.45
C GLY A 107 7.18 -15.04 -62.02
N ARG A 108 7.52 -14.13 -62.94
CA ARG A 108 8.46 -12.99 -62.76
C ARG A 108 7.95 -11.74 -63.52
N TYR A 109 8.68 -10.63 -63.37
CA TYR A 109 8.51 -9.31 -64.00
C TYR A 109 7.40 -8.44 -63.37
N CYS A 110 7.53 -7.10 -63.26
CA CYS A 110 8.60 -6.21 -63.75
C CYS A 110 8.85 -4.97 -62.86
N THR A 111 9.82 -4.15 -63.29
CA THR A 111 10.18 -2.76 -62.91
C THR A 111 9.01 -1.80 -62.59
N GLY A 112 9.15 -0.67 -61.88
CA GLY A 112 10.33 0.08 -61.38
C GLY A 112 10.00 1.60 -61.25
N ILE A 113 11.02 2.47 -61.05
CA ILE A 113 10.95 3.97 -60.89
C ILE A 113 10.55 4.44 -59.47
N ALA A 114 11.20 5.33 -58.68
CA ALA A 114 12.43 6.17 -58.71
C ALA A 114 12.22 7.72 -58.69
N SER A 115 13.04 8.42 -57.86
CA SER A 115 13.14 9.90 -57.66
C SER A 115 11.95 10.59 -56.96
N ALA A 116 12.09 11.75 -56.27
CA ALA A 116 13.27 12.62 -55.98
C ALA A 116 13.19 13.15 -54.50
N ALA A 117 14.29 13.55 -53.83
CA ALA A 117 14.81 14.93 -53.63
C ALA A 117 13.78 15.93 -53.01
N ASP A 118 14.11 16.88 -52.11
CA ASP A 118 15.32 17.74 -52.03
C ASP A 118 15.58 18.27 -50.56
N PRO A 119 16.51 19.22 -50.22
CA PRO A 119 17.54 18.89 -49.21
C PRO A 119 17.94 19.99 -48.16
N ILE A 120 19.07 19.73 -47.46
CA ILE A 120 19.99 20.64 -46.72
C ILE A 120 19.56 21.13 -45.30
N GLY A 121 20.53 21.07 -44.38
CA GLY A 121 20.47 21.61 -43.01
C GLY A 121 21.58 21.04 -42.12
N ASP A 122 22.82 21.52 -42.26
CA ASP A 122 23.98 21.10 -41.46
C ASP A 122 23.94 21.64 -40.02
N ASP A 123 24.48 20.89 -39.05
CA ASP A 123 25.54 21.42 -38.16
C ASP A 123 26.37 20.32 -37.46
N ASP A 124 27.60 20.67 -37.07
CA ASP A 124 28.69 19.78 -36.59
C ASP A 124 28.42 19.09 -35.23
N TRP A 125 28.89 17.84 -35.08
CA TRP A 125 29.61 17.34 -33.87
C TRP A 125 30.24 15.95 -34.10
N THR A 126 31.41 15.85 -34.77
CA THR A 126 32.13 14.55 -34.82
C THR A 126 33.67 14.61 -34.81
N ARG A 127 34.28 14.51 -33.61
CA ARG A 127 35.70 14.10 -33.45
C ARG A 127 35.99 13.34 -32.15
N ARG A 128 36.21 12.01 -32.24
CA ARG A 128 37.44 11.32 -31.78
C ARG A 128 37.40 9.78 -31.94
N LEU A 129 38.60 9.22 -32.16
CA LEU A 129 39.01 7.82 -31.95
C LEU A 129 38.35 6.72 -32.80
N HIS A 130 38.97 6.43 -33.94
CA HIS A 130 39.02 5.07 -34.50
C HIS A 130 40.41 4.77 -35.07
N HIS A 131 41.18 3.93 -34.37
CA HIS A 131 42.47 3.35 -34.76
C HIS A 131 42.74 2.18 -33.78
N SER A 132 43.12 0.97 -34.16
CA SER A 132 43.37 0.41 -35.51
C SER A 132 43.04 -1.09 -35.50
N CYS A 133 42.49 -1.63 -36.59
CA CYS A 133 42.49 -3.08 -36.81
C CYS A 133 42.37 -3.40 -38.30
N SER A 134 43.41 -3.99 -38.89
CA SER A 134 43.38 -4.57 -40.25
C SER A 134 44.61 -5.45 -40.50
N LEU A 135 44.36 -6.60 -41.12
CA LEU A 135 45.27 -7.40 -41.95
C LEU A 135 46.60 -7.87 -41.32
N LEU A 136 46.68 -9.19 -41.12
CA LEU A 136 47.52 -10.02 -41.99
C LEU A 136 46.90 -11.42 -42.10
N SER A 137 47.25 -12.16 -43.16
CA SER A 137 46.58 -13.41 -43.54
C SER A 137 47.58 -14.44 -44.04
N LEU A 138 47.23 -15.72 -43.84
CA LEU A 138 47.82 -16.93 -44.45
C LEU A 138 49.34 -17.12 -44.37
N HIS A 139 49.74 -18.13 -43.57
CA HIS A 139 50.59 -19.20 -44.11
C HIS A 139 50.28 -20.52 -43.41
N HIS A 140 50.09 -21.58 -44.20
CA HIS A 140 49.90 -22.94 -43.69
C HIS A 140 50.55 -23.92 -44.67
N PRO A 141 51.63 -24.63 -44.30
CA PRO A 141 52.12 -25.76 -45.06
C PRO A 141 51.33 -27.02 -44.71
N THR A 142 51.10 -27.88 -45.69
CA THR A 142 50.65 -29.27 -45.51
C THR A 142 51.85 -30.20 -45.61
N PHE A 143 51.89 -31.25 -44.77
CA PHE A 143 52.84 -32.36 -44.94
C PHE A 143 52.17 -33.68 -44.53
N TYR A 144 52.40 -34.72 -45.32
CA TYR A 144 51.97 -36.09 -45.04
C TYR A 144 53.07 -36.83 -44.24
N GLY A 145 52.71 -37.78 -43.36
CA GLY A 145 53.71 -38.67 -42.75
C GLY A 145 53.33 -39.35 -41.43
N THR A 146 52.58 -40.45 -41.52
CA THR A 146 52.64 -41.66 -40.65
C THR A 146 53.22 -41.62 -39.22
N ASN A 147 52.43 -42.17 -38.28
CA ASN A 147 52.85 -42.94 -37.09
C ASN A 147 53.80 -42.31 -36.06
N ASN A 148 53.24 -41.82 -34.93
CA ASN A 148 53.67 -42.27 -33.60
C ASN A 148 52.69 -41.87 -32.46
N SER A 149 51.69 -42.71 -32.22
CA SER A 149 50.68 -42.52 -31.16
C SER A 149 51.20 -42.87 -29.76
N PHE A 150 52.35 -42.32 -29.35
CA PHE A 150 52.95 -42.59 -28.03
C PHE A 150 53.56 -41.38 -27.30
N PHE A 151 53.72 -40.22 -27.94
CA PHE A 151 54.32 -39.02 -27.31
C PHE A 151 53.31 -37.94 -26.87
N PHE A 152 52.02 -38.05 -27.20
CA PHE A 152 51.02 -37.03 -26.88
C PHE A 152 50.39 -37.13 -25.47
N LEU A 153 50.67 -38.19 -24.71
CA LEU A 153 50.06 -38.41 -23.38
C LEU A 153 50.87 -37.85 -22.19
N LEU A 154 52.12 -37.42 -22.41
CA LEU A 154 52.99 -36.90 -21.34
C LEU A 154 52.98 -35.36 -21.21
N SER A 155 52.55 -34.63 -22.24
CA SER A 155 52.46 -33.15 -22.21
C SER A 155 51.23 -32.63 -21.46
N TYR A 156 50.08 -33.34 -21.53
CA TYR A 156 48.84 -32.90 -20.91
C TYR A 156 48.82 -33.03 -19.37
N SER A 157 49.57 -33.98 -18.80
CA SER A 157 49.55 -34.25 -17.35
C SER A 157 50.19 -33.10 -16.53
N LEU A 158 51.24 -32.46 -17.04
CA LEU A 158 51.93 -31.36 -16.36
C LEU A 158 51.17 -30.03 -16.44
N ILE A 159 50.46 -29.77 -17.54
CA ILE A 159 49.64 -28.56 -17.70
C ILE A 159 48.43 -28.59 -16.74
N PHE A 160 47.84 -29.77 -16.53
CA PHE A 160 46.67 -29.90 -15.65
C PHE A 160 47.01 -29.65 -14.16
N GLN A 161 48.20 -30.05 -13.69
CA GLN A 161 48.63 -29.77 -12.31
C GLN A 161 48.90 -28.28 -12.04
N PHE A 162 49.36 -27.52 -13.05
CA PHE A 162 49.66 -26.09 -12.87
C PHE A 162 48.40 -25.21 -12.76
N ILE A 163 47.30 -25.60 -13.42
CA ILE A 163 46.02 -24.86 -13.38
C ILE A 163 45.28 -25.10 -12.04
N VAL A 164 45.33 -26.32 -11.50
CA VAL A 164 44.67 -26.67 -10.23
C VAL A 164 45.32 -25.96 -9.03
N SER A 165 46.61 -25.62 -9.11
CA SER A 165 47.35 -24.97 -8.01
C SER A 165 47.15 -23.45 -7.91
N LEU A 166 46.40 -22.83 -8.83
CA LEU A 166 46.22 -21.37 -8.91
C LEU A 166 44.79 -20.87 -8.67
N THR A 167 43.85 -21.76 -8.29
CA THR A 167 42.43 -21.40 -8.10
C THR A 167 41.88 -21.58 -6.67
N PHE A 168 42.72 -21.99 -5.71
CA PHE A 168 42.34 -22.10 -4.29
C PHE A 168 43.05 -21.07 -3.39
N GLN A 169 42.76 -19.78 -3.61
CA GLN A 169 43.06 -18.72 -2.65
C GLN A 169 41.76 -18.18 -2.03
N SER A 170 41.22 -18.95 -1.07
CA SER A 170 39.97 -18.66 -0.38
C SER A 170 40.05 -17.35 0.40
N HIS A 171 39.29 -16.33 -0.01
CA HIS A 171 39.20 -15.07 0.72
C HIS A 171 38.57 -15.27 2.12
N PRO A 172 39.15 -14.73 3.20
CA PRO A 172 38.67 -14.96 4.57
C PRO A 172 37.30 -14.33 4.88
N ALA A 173 36.72 -13.54 3.98
CA ALA A 173 35.40 -12.93 4.14
C ALA A 173 34.24 -13.96 4.13
N ALA A 174 34.34 -15.02 3.32
CA ALA A 174 33.24 -15.98 3.15
C ALA A 174 33.00 -16.86 4.39
N VAL A 175 34.08 -17.35 5.00
CA VAL A 175 34.03 -18.23 6.19
C VAL A 175 33.42 -17.49 7.39
N ASN A 176 33.71 -16.21 7.54
CA ASN A 176 33.18 -15.38 8.64
C ASN A 176 31.66 -15.18 8.55
N ARG A 177 31.07 -15.07 7.35
CA ARG A 177 29.59 -14.99 7.21
C ARG A 177 28.90 -16.29 7.63
N ALA A 178 29.44 -17.44 7.25
CA ALA A 178 28.91 -18.73 7.70
C ALA A 178 28.99 -18.88 9.23
N ALA A 179 30.14 -18.53 9.82
CA ALA A 179 30.36 -18.60 11.27
C ALA A 179 29.46 -17.63 12.08
N GLN A 180 29.08 -16.48 11.51
CA GLN A 180 28.08 -15.59 12.12
C GLN A 180 26.67 -16.17 12.03
N LEU A 181 26.26 -16.71 10.88
CA LEU A 181 24.94 -17.33 10.72
C LEU A 181 24.73 -18.54 11.66
N THR A 182 25.72 -19.44 11.77
CA THR A 182 25.60 -20.60 12.68
C THR A 182 25.44 -20.19 14.15
N LYS A 183 26.08 -19.09 14.59
CA LYS A 183 25.93 -18.58 15.95
C LYS A 183 24.55 -18.01 16.27
N HIS A 184 23.74 -17.64 15.27
CA HIS A 184 22.37 -17.18 15.50
C HIS A 184 21.33 -18.30 15.62
N PHE A 185 21.67 -19.55 15.27
CA PHE A 185 20.75 -20.69 15.36
C PHE A 185 20.94 -21.57 16.61
N THR A 186 21.88 -21.24 17.51
CA THR A 186 22.14 -22.02 18.74
C THR A 186 22.22 -21.15 19.99
N THR A 187 21.13 -20.47 20.33
CA THR A 187 21.00 -19.71 21.59
C THR A 187 19.68 -20.00 22.30
N SER A 188 19.51 -21.25 22.76
CA SER A 188 18.45 -21.61 23.72
C SER A 188 18.84 -21.13 25.13
N SER A 189 18.36 -19.95 25.55
CA SER A 189 18.57 -19.34 26.88
C SER A 189 17.58 -18.18 27.10
N PRO A 190 17.27 -17.78 28.34
CA PRO A 190 16.33 -18.52 29.18
C PRO A 190 15.17 -17.62 29.65
N ALA A 191 14.22 -18.17 30.42
CA ALA A 191 13.27 -17.33 31.16
C ALA A 191 14.02 -16.51 32.22
N LEU A 192 13.93 -15.18 32.16
CA LEU A 192 14.44 -14.29 33.20
C LEU A 192 13.44 -13.17 33.54
N SER A 193 13.49 -12.76 34.80
CA SER A 193 12.56 -11.86 35.50
C SER A 193 12.33 -10.49 34.84
N SER A 194 11.09 -10.02 34.99
CA SER A 194 10.70 -8.60 34.91
C SER A 194 11.60 -7.68 35.75
N ASN A 195 12.02 -6.54 35.18
CA ASN A 195 11.78 -5.20 35.75
C ASN A 195 12.46 -4.08 34.93
N SER A 196 11.91 -3.76 33.75
CA SER A 196 12.16 -2.50 33.03
C SER A 196 11.06 -2.27 31.98
N ILE A 197 9.87 -1.87 32.43
CA ILE A 197 8.80 -1.43 31.51
C ILE A 197 9.06 0.05 31.20
N ASP A 198 9.60 0.33 30.02
CA ASP A 198 9.37 1.63 29.38
C ASP A 198 7.88 1.71 29.01
N PRO A 199 7.15 2.78 29.37
CA PRO A 199 5.70 2.90 29.11
C PRO A 199 5.39 3.28 27.65
N ALA A 200 6.14 2.72 26.71
CA ALA A 200 5.96 2.92 25.27
C ALA A 200 4.79 2.06 24.74
N MET A 201 3.58 2.63 24.84
CA MET A 201 2.31 2.20 24.20
C MET A 201 2.41 0.94 23.32
N SER A 202 2.35 -0.24 23.93
CA SER A 202 2.59 -1.50 23.22
C SER A 202 1.30 -1.99 22.55
N TYR A 203 1.25 -1.83 21.23
CA TYR A 203 0.22 -2.47 20.41
C TYR A 203 0.51 -3.98 20.28
N SER A 204 -0.48 -4.81 20.62
CA SER A 204 -0.48 -6.26 20.38
C SER A 204 -1.51 -6.65 19.32
N ILE A 205 -1.56 -7.93 18.93
CA ILE A 205 -2.53 -8.43 17.95
C ILE A 205 -3.29 -9.64 18.49
N ARG A 206 -4.60 -9.66 18.26
CA ARG A 206 -5.47 -10.81 18.55
C ARG A 206 -5.93 -11.47 17.26
N LYS A 207 -5.53 -12.72 17.08
CA LYS A 207 -5.89 -13.54 15.91
C LYS A 207 -7.07 -14.46 16.22
N VAL A 208 -8.17 -14.25 15.52
CA VAL A 208 -9.36 -15.11 15.51
C VAL A 208 -9.36 -15.89 14.20
N GLY A 209 -9.70 -17.18 14.23
CA GLY A 209 -9.59 -18.09 13.10
C GLY A 209 -8.15 -18.37 12.64
N ALA A 210 -8.00 -19.38 11.78
CA ALA A 210 -6.73 -19.70 11.12
C ALA A 210 -6.47 -18.73 9.96
N ALA A 211 -5.23 -18.28 9.77
CA ALA A 211 -4.89 -17.45 8.61
C ALA A 211 -5.19 -18.21 7.30
N HIS A 212 -5.65 -17.48 6.27
CA HIS A 212 -6.13 -18.04 5.00
C HIS A 212 -7.46 -18.83 5.10
N THR A 213 -8.34 -18.46 6.04
CA THR A 213 -9.77 -18.83 6.03
C THR A 213 -10.68 -17.59 6.00
N LEU A 214 -11.98 -17.77 5.74
CA LEU A 214 -12.95 -16.65 5.64
C LEU A 214 -13.25 -16.02 7.00
N GLU A 215 -13.08 -16.81 8.06
CA GLU A 215 -13.30 -16.47 9.46
C GLU A 215 -12.13 -15.68 10.06
N HIS A 216 -10.97 -15.63 9.38
CA HIS A 216 -9.76 -15.04 9.93
C HIS A 216 -9.92 -13.54 10.17
N ARG A 217 -9.60 -13.08 11.39
CA ARG A 217 -9.54 -11.67 11.75
C ARG A 217 -8.31 -11.39 12.59
N VAL A 218 -7.64 -10.27 12.30
CA VAL A 218 -6.58 -9.71 13.15
C VAL A 218 -7.08 -8.39 13.71
N TYR A 219 -7.45 -8.40 14.99
CA TYR A 219 -7.69 -7.17 15.75
C TYR A 219 -6.36 -6.64 16.25
N ILE A 220 -6.17 -5.32 16.21
CA ILE A 220 -5.09 -4.67 16.94
C ILE A 220 -5.60 -4.38 18.35
N GLU A 221 -4.76 -4.62 19.33
CA GLU A 221 -5.01 -4.33 20.74
C GLU A 221 -4.06 -3.24 21.22
N LYS A 222 -4.55 -2.34 22.07
CA LYS A 222 -3.73 -1.46 22.88
C LYS A 222 -3.89 -1.91 24.34
N ASP A 223 -2.78 -2.16 25.04
CA ASP A 223 -2.80 -2.59 26.45
C ASP A 223 -3.69 -3.83 26.70
N GLY A 224 -3.84 -4.71 25.70
CA GLY A 224 -4.72 -5.90 25.72
C GLY A 224 -6.21 -5.64 25.40
N VAL A 225 -6.58 -4.40 25.09
CA VAL A 225 -7.94 -3.99 24.69
C VAL A 225 -8.00 -3.85 23.16
N PRO A 226 -8.89 -4.57 22.44
CA PRO A 226 -9.09 -4.37 21.00
C PRO A 226 -9.50 -2.93 20.68
N VAL A 227 -8.87 -2.33 19.66
CA VAL A 227 -9.10 -0.95 19.20
C VAL A 227 -9.30 -0.92 17.68
N SER A 228 -10.01 0.09 17.16
CA SER A 228 -10.15 0.25 15.71
C SER A 228 -8.80 0.64 15.08
N PRO A 229 -8.25 -0.14 14.13
CA PRO A 229 -7.05 0.24 13.40
C PRO A 229 -7.30 1.40 12.43
N PHE A 230 -8.56 1.63 12.03
CA PHE A 230 -8.94 2.77 11.18
C PHE A 230 -9.05 4.06 12.02
N HIS A 231 -9.59 4.00 13.23
CA HIS A 231 -10.07 5.19 13.95
C HIS A 231 -9.38 5.47 15.28
N ASP A 232 -8.93 4.46 16.02
CA ASP A 232 -8.41 4.66 17.38
C ASP A 232 -6.91 4.93 17.44
N ILE A 233 -6.13 4.33 16.53
CA ILE A 233 -4.68 4.50 16.49
C ILE A 233 -4.34 5.92 15.99
N PRO A 234 -3.51 6.73 16.67
CA PRO A 234 -3.16 8.07 16.21
C PRO A 234 -2.34 8.04 14.91
N LEU A 235 -2.66 8.92 13.96
CA LEU A 235 -1.89 9.09 12.72
C LEU A 235 -0.43 9.42 13.01
N TYR A 236 -0.18 10.38 13.89
CA TYR A 236 1.17 10.77 14.32
C TYR A 236 1.58 10.00 15.58
N ALA A 237 2.74 9.35 15.52
CA ALA A 237 3.44 8.81 16.68
C ALA A 237 4.29 9.88 17.37
N ASN A 238 4.88 10.79 16.58
CA ASN A 238 5.51 12.02 17.05
C ASN A 238 5.30 13.11 16.00
N GLU A 239 4.34 14.00 16.27
CA GLU A 239 3.97 15.12 15.40
C GLU A 239 5.13 16.12 15.24
N GLN A 240 5.91 16.37 16.29
CA GLN A 240 7.03 17.32 16.26
C GLN A 240 8.23 16.83 15.42
N GLN A 241 8.22 15.57 14.99
CA GLN A 241 9.24 14.95 14.15
C GLN A 241 8.67 14.40 12.81
N ASN A 242 7.39 14.65 12.51
CA ASN A 242 6.64 14.05 11.39
C ASN A 242 6.82 12.51 11.30
N ILE A 243 6.74 11.83 12.45
CA ILE A 243 6.75 10.36 12.54
C ILE A 243 5.32 9.87 12.70
N LEU A 244 4.90 8.98 11.81
CA LEU A 244 3.52 8.47 11.71
C LEU A 244 3.46 7.01 12.17
N ASN A 245 2.29 6.57 12.62
CA ASN A 245 2.00 5.14 12.79
C ASN A 245 1.44 4.59 11.47
N MET A 246 2.11 3.60 10.88
CA MET A 246 1.57 2.78 9.80
C MET A 246 0.93 1.51 10.38
N ILE A 247 -0.21 1.09 9.83
CA ILE A 247 -0.76 -0.25 10.06
C ILE A 247 -0.29 -1.18 8.93
N VAL A 248 0.46 -2.23 9.25
CA VAL A 248 0.85 -3.25 8.26
C VAL A 248 -0.28 -4.26 8.10
N GLU A 249 -0.76 -4.43 6.88
CA GLU A 249 -1.79 -5.40 6.52
C GLU A 249 -1.16 -6.63 5.84
N ILE A 250 -0.32 -6.39 4.83
CA ILE A 250 0.24 -7.43 3.96
C ILE A 250 1.78 -7.39 4.05
N PRO A 251 2.39 -8.43 4.65
CA PRO A 251 3.86 -8.55 4.70
C PRO A 251 4.47 -8.71 3.31
N ARG A 252 5.67 -8.15 3.13
CA ARG A 252 6.43 -8.25 1.88
C ARG A 252 6.60 -9.71 1.42
N TRP A 253 6.49 -9.91 0.11
CA TRP A 253 6.55 -11.20 -0.60
C TRP A 253 5.46 -12.21 -0.22
N THR A 254 4.35 -11.76 0.37
CA THR A 254 3.11 -12.53 0.54
C THR A 254 2.05 -12.11 -0.48
N ASN A 255 1.01 -12.94 -0.63
CA ASN A 255 0.03 -12.82 -1.72
C ASN A 255 -1.41 -12.57 -1.24
N ALA A 256 -1.73 -12.84 0.03
CA ALA A 256 -3.09 -12.68 0.55
C ALA A 256 -3.43 -11.18 0.67
N LYS A 257 -4.49 -10.70 0.00
CA LYS A 257 -4.95 -9.31 0.17
C LYS A 257 -5.67 -9.19 1.51
N GLN A 258 -4.91 -8.88 2.55
CA GLN A 258 -5.44 -8.45 3.84
C GLN A 258 -5.76 -6.95 3.77
N GLU A 259 -6.82 -6.52 4.46
CA GLU A 259 -7.30 -5.13 4.46
C GLU A 259 -8.03 -4.82 5.78
N ILE A 260 -7.94 -3.58 6.27
CA ILE A 260 -8.74 -3.03 7.36
C ILE A 260 -10.21 -3.08 6.96
N SER A 261 -11.02 -3.85 7.69
CA SER A 261 -12.41 -4.07 7.31
C SER A 261 -13.31 -2.85 7.64
N LYS A 262 -13.46 -1.92 6.69
CA LYS A 262 -14.35 -0.75 6.79
C LYS A 262 -15.73 -1.04 7.42
N GLU A 263 -16.36 -2.14 7.03
CA GLU A 263 -17.73 -2.53 7.42
C GLU A 263 -17.86 -3.18 8.81
N GLU A 264 -16.77 -3.67 9.42
CA GLU A 264 -16.86 -4.54 10.61
C GLU A 264 -16.61 -3.78 11.92
N PHE A 265 -17.11 -4.33 13.03
CA PHE A 265 -17.01 -3.71 14.36
C PHE A 265 -15.54 -3.64 14.83
N LEU A 266 -15.05 -2.43 15.12
CA LEU A 266 -13.63 -2.08 15.32
C LEU A 266 -12.70 -2.48 14.15
N ASN A 267 -13.24 -2.52 12.92
CA ASN A 267 -12.51 -2.60 11.65
C ASN A 267 -11.33 -3.60 11.61
N PRO A 268 -11.46 -4.84 12.10
CA PRO A 268 -10.36 -5.82 12.11
C PRO A 268 -9.79 -6.04 10.72
N ILE A 269 -8.50 -6.35 10.64
CA ILE A 269 -7.90 -6.73 9.36
C ILE A 269 -8.43 -8.12 8.96
N LYS A 270 -8.93 -8.25 7.73
CA LYS A 270 -9.47 -9.49 7.15
C LYS A 270 -8.93 -9.70 5.73
N GLN A 271 -9.12 -10.89 5.17
CA GLN A 271 -8.77 -11.14 3.77
C GLN A 271 -9.95 -10.80 2.84
N ASP A 272 -9.69 -9.99 1.81
CA ASP A 272 -10.61 -9.66 0.71
C ASP A 272 -11.19 -10.93 0.07
N THR A 273 -12.45 -10.89 -0.37
CA THR A 273 -13.09 -12.03 -1.07
C THR A 273 -13.63 -11.66 -2.46
N LYS A 274 -13.11 -12.34 -3.49
CA LYS A 274 -13.56 -12.19 -4.88
C LYS A 274 -14.48 -13.36 -5.24
N LYS A 275 -15.78 -13.08 -5.40
CA LYS A 275 -16.84 -14.08 -5.69
C LYS A 275 -16.95 -15.20 -4.63
N GLY A 276 -16.89 -14.83 -3.35
CA GLY A 276 -17.00 -15.77 -2.23
C GLY A 276 -15.78 -16.65 -2.01
N LYS A 277 -14.62 -16.29 -2.58
CA LYS A 277 -13.32 -16.94 -2.36
C LYS A 277 -12.29 -15.90 -1.93
N LEU A 278 -11.41 -16.30 -1.02
CA LEU A 278 -10.26 -15.50 -0.57
C LEU A 278 -9.44 -15.00 -1.76
N ARG A 279 -9.16 -13.70 -1.81
CA ARG A 279 -8.39 -13.05 -2.87
C ARG A 279 -6.90 -13.13 -2.58
N PHE A 280 -6.13 -13.56 -3.59
CA PHE A 280 -4.68 -13.57 -3.56
C PHE A 280 -4.15 -12.84 -4.79
N VAL A 281 -3.33 -11.80 -4.60
CA VAL A 281 -2.61 -11.11 -5.68
C VAL A 281 -1.58 -12.07 -6.29
N ARG A 282 -1.43 -12.04 -7.61
CA ARG A 282 -0.66 -13.04 -8.37
C ARG A 282 0.77 -12.58 -8.59
N ASN A 283 1.71 -13.55 -8.62
CA ASN A 283 3.12 -13.26 -8.88
C ASN A 283 3.29 -12.78 -10.34
N CYS A 284 3.57 -11.50 -10.54
CA CYS A 284 3.74 -10.88 -11.84
C CYS A 284 5.23 -10.69 -12.10
N PHE A 285 5.83 -11.50 -12.98
CA PHE A 285 7.29 -11.56 -13.16
C PHE A 285 7.89 -10.18 -13.44
N PRO A 286 8.94 -9.73 -12.72
CA PRO A 286 9.79 -10.49 -11.77
C PRO A 286 9.33 -10.49 -10.30
N HIS A 287 8.17 -9.92 -9.98
CA HIS A 287 7.71 -9.62 -8.62
C HIS A 287 6.97 -10.78 -7.95
N LYS A 288 7.45 -11.22 -6.78
CA LYS A 288 6.74 -12.17 -5.90
C LYS A 288 5.86 -11.39 -4.92
N GLY A 289 4.55 -11.64 -4.95
CA GLY A 289 3.59 -11.02 -4.04
C GLY A 289 3.66 -9.49 -4.04
N TYR A 290 3.42 -8.89 -2.87
CA TYR A 290 3.65 -7.46 -2.64
C TYR A 290 5.16 -7.17 -2.47
N LEU A 291 5.64 -6.07 -3.05
CA LEU A 291 7.06 -5.68 -3.05
C LEU A 291 7.52 -4.97 -1.77
N TRP A 292 6.59 -4.52 -0.94
CA TRP A 292 6.82 -3.75 0.30
C TRP A 292 6.11 -4.42 1.46
N ASN A 293 6.38 -3.97 2.69
CA ASN A 293 5.36 -4.13 3.72
C ASN A 293 4.25 -3.14 3.37
N TYR A 294 3.03 -3.63 3.18
CA TYR A 294 1.91 -2.86 2.67
C TYR A 294 0.81 -2.76 3.73
N GLY A 295 0.09 -1.64 3.72
CA GLY A 295 -1.08 -1.36 4.55
C GLY A 295 -1.33 0.13 4.55
N ALA A 296 -2.05 0.67 5.54
CA ALA A 296 -2.55 2.04 5.49
C ALA A 296 -2.14 2.92 6.69
N PHE A 297 -2.38 4.22 6.56
CA PHE A 297 -2.33 5.16 7.68
C PHE A 297 -3.67 5.22 8.43
N PRO A 298 -3.68 5.06 9.77
CA PRO A 298 -4.89 5.22 10.56
C PRO A 298 -5.32 6.69 10.56
N ARG A 299 -6.62 6.95 10.73
CA ARG A 299 -7.19 8.32 10.75
C ARG A 299 -6.91 9.13 9.47
N THR A 300 -6.98 8.46 8.33
CA THR A 300 -6.98 9.07 6.99
C THR A 300 -8.07 8.43 6.15
N TRP A 301 -8.61 9.11 5.14
CA TRP A 301 -9.67 8.60 4.27
C TRP A 301 -9.66 9.27 2.89
N GLU A 302 -9.67 8.47 1.83
CA GLU A 302 -9.79 8.92 0.44
C GLU A 302 -11.27 9.20 0.11
N ASP A 303 -11.72 10.44 0.32
CA ASP A 303 -13.15 10.81 0.28
C ASP A 303 -13.81 10.58 -1.10
N PRO A 304 -14.69 9.58 -1.26
CA PRO A 304 -15.32 9.26 -2.54
C PRO A 304 -16.37 10.29 -2.96
N ASN A 305 -16.67 11.29 -2.13
CA ASN A 305 -17.61 12.37 -2.43
C ASN A 305 -16.92 13.56 -3.11
N VAL A 306 -15.58 13.64 -3.02
CA VAL A 306 -14.74 14.67 -3.64
C VAL A 306 -14.15 14.13 -4.96
N VAL A 307 -13.72 15.02 -5.85
CA VAL A 307 -12.92 14.67 -7.04
C VAL A 307 -11.57 15.37 -6.91
N HIS A 308 -10.49 14.61 -6.82
CA HIS A 308 -9.16 15.18 -6.60
C HIS A 308 -8.66 15.89 -7.88
N PRO A 309 -8.13 17.12 -7.77
CA PRO A 309 -7.74 17.91 -8.94
C PRO A 309 -6.54 17.34 -9.71
N GLU A 310 -5.78 16.42 -9.14
CA GLU A 310 -4.60 15.79 -9.75
C GLU A 310 -4.98 14.67 -10.71
N THR A 311 -5.82 13.75 -10.25
CA THR A 311 -6.24 12.52 -10.96
C THR A 311 -7.49 12.72 -11.81
N LYS A 312 -8.33 13.71 -11.45
CA LYS A 312 -9.72 13.90 -11.94
C LYS A 312 -10.67 12.75 -11.58
N ALA A 313 -10.28 11.90 -10.64
CA ALA A 313 -11.08 10.81 -10.09
C ALA A 313 -11.56 11.12 -8.66
N LYS A 314 -12.48 10.30 -8.14
CA LYS A 314 -12.90 10.30 -6.73
C LYS A 314 -11.88 9.55 -5.86
N GLY A 315 -11.87 9.72 -4.55
CA GLY A 315 -11.16 8.79 -3.66
C GLY A 315 -11.78 7.39 -3.70
N ASP A 316 -10.98 6.35 -3.44
CA ASP A 316 -11.38 4.93 -3.44
C ASP A 316 -12.20 4.49 -2.20
N ASN A 317 -12.48 5.43 -1.28
CA ASN A 317 -13.20 5.23 -0.02
C ASN A 317 -12.43 4.42 1.04
N ASP A 318 -11.12 4.18 0.91
CA ASP A 318 -10.27 3.49 1.90
C ASP A 318 -9.39 4.44 2.74
N PRO A 319 -8.70 3.94 3.80
CA PRO A 319 -7.66 4.70 4.47
C PRO A 319 -6.40 4.79 3.60
N LEU A 320 -5.68 5.92 3.67
CA LEU A 320 -4.59 6.27 2.77
C LEU A 320 -3.46 5.22 2.77
N ASP A 321 -3.11 4.75 1.58
CA ASP A 321 -2.30 3.55 1.38
C ASP A 321 -0.78 3.80 1.48
N VAL A 322 -0.04 2.81 2.00
CA VAL A 322 1.35 2.96 2.45
C VAL A 322 2.24 1.78 2.04
N CYS A 323 3.34 2.09 1.37
CA CYS A 323 4.40 1.16 0.96
C CYS A 323 5.66 1.40 1.80
N GLU A 324 5.95 0.51 2.76
CA GLU A 324 7.09 0.61 3.67
C GLU A 324 8.27 -0.25 3.18
N ILE A 325 9.40 0.43 2.95
CA ILE A 325 10.50 -0.05 2.09
C ILE A 325 11.72 -0.62 2.85
N GLY A 326 11.71 -0.65 4.19
CA GLY A 326 12.83 -1.11 5.02
C GLY A 326 13.15 -2.60 4.91
N GLU A 327 14.34 -3.02 5.35
CA GLU A 327 14.91 -4.35 5.11
C GLU A 327 14.16 -5.49 5.82
N LEU A 328 13.49 -5.19 6.94
CA LEU A 328 12.71 -6.17 7.71
C LEU A 328 11.33 -6.43 7.08
N VAL A 329 10.90 -7.69 7.06
CA VAL A 329 9.53 -8.08 6.70
C VAL A 329 8.64 -7.93 7.94
N GLY A 330 7.55 -7.17 7.82
CA GLY A 330 6.59 -6.93 8.90
C GLY A 330 5.59 -8.07 9.09
N TYR A 331 4.56 -7.83 9.91
CA TYR A 331 3.46 -8.77 10.13
C TYR A 331 2.09 -8.08 10.10
N THR A 332 1.04 -8.80 9.67
CA THR A 332 -0.35 -8.29 9.66
C THR A 332 -0.79 -7.87 11.06
N GLY A 333 -1.26 -6.63 11.19
CA GLY A 333 -1.62 -5.96 12.44
C GLY A 333 -0.45 -5.30 13.17
N GLN A 334 0.76 -5.25 12.59
CA GLN A 334 1.87 -4.51 13.17
C GLN A 334 1.63 -3.00 13.05
N VAL A 335 1.71 -2.28 14.17
CA VAL A 335 1.81 -0.82 14.19
C VAL A 335 3.29 -0.45 14.11
N LYS A 336 3.70 0.23 13.04
CA LYS A 336 5.10 0.64 12.80
C LYS A 336 5.23 2.16 12.88
N GLN A 337 6.28 2.66 13.54
CA GLN A 337 6.65 4.07 13.43
C GLN A 337 7.45 4.28 12.14
N VAL A 338 6.92 5.11 11.24
CA VAL A 338 7.49 5.35 9.90
C VAL A 338 7.68 6.83 9.65
N LYS A 339 8.55 7.17 8.70
CA LYS A 339 8.64 8.51 8.13
C LYS A 339 8.35 8.53 6.64
N VAL A 340 7.68 9.60 6.21
CA VAL A 340 7.27 9.85 4.83
C VAL A 340 8.47 10.23 3.98
N LEU A 341 8.54 9.69 2.76
CA LEU A 341 9.58 9.96 1.76
C LEU A 341 9.00 10.52 0.45
N GLY A 342 7.78 10.11 0.06
CA GLY A 342 7.14 10.57 -1.17
C GLY A 342 5.76 9.92 -1.38
N VAL A 343 5.15 10.16 -2.54
CA VAL A 343 3.81 9.63 -2.90
C VAL A 343 3.68 9.38 -4.40
N MET A 344 2.91 8.36 -4.80
CA MET A 344 2.57 8.08 -6.20
C MET A 344 1.05 8.16 -6.41
N ALA A 345 0.64 8.80 -7.51
CA ALA A 345 -0.77 9.05 -7.85
C ALA A 345 -1.35 7.92 -8.72
N LEU A 346 -1.75 6.79 -8.14
CA LEU A 346 -2.38 5.71 -8.90
C LEU A 346 -3.82 6.12 -9.29
N LEU A 347 -4.21 5.75 -10.50
CA LEU A 347 -5.59 5.65 -10.94
C LEU A 347 -5.92 4.16 -11.00
N ASP A 348 -6.54 3.65 -9.93
CA ASP A 348 -6.94 2.25 -9.85
C ASP A 348 -8.43 2.11 -10.21
N GLU A 349 -8.73 1.43 -11.31
CA GLU A 349 -10.11 1.22 -11.82
C GLU A 349 -11.00 2.49 -11.95
N GLU A 350 -10.39 3.64 -12.29
CA GLU A 350 -10.99 5.00 -12.38
C GLU A 350 -11.18 5.72 -11.03
N GLU A 351 -10.65 5.19 -9.94
CA GLU A 351 -10.61 5.81 -8.61
C GLU A 351 -9.19 6.32 -8.28
N THR A 352 -9.10 7.33 -7.40
CA THR A 352 -7.86 7.94 -6.90
C THR A 352 -7.35 7.10 -5.75
N ASP A 353 -6.09 6.71 -5.88
CA ASP A 353 -5.47 5.78 -4.96
C ASP A 353 -4.02 6.26 -4.69
N TRP A 354 -3.85 7.07 -3.65
CA TRP A 354 -2.55 7.66 -3.33
C TRP A 354 -1.65 6.66 -2.57
N LYS A 355 -0.57 6.20 -3.21
CA LYS A 355 0.41 5.29 -2.58
C LYS A 355 1.56 6.06 -1.95
N ILE A 356 1.56 6.21 -0.62
CA ILE A 356 2.65 6.86 0.13
C ILE A 356 3.87 5.93 0.22
N ILE A 357 5.06 6.46 -0.06
CA ILE A 357 6.35 5.77 0.13
C ILE A 357 6.93 6.18 1.49
N VAL A 358 7.20 5.20 2.35
CA VAL A 358 7.70 5.42 3.72
C VAL A 358 8.83 4.45 4.07
N ILE A 359 9.55 4.73 5.17
CA ILE A 359 10.47 3.78 5.80
C ILE A 359 10.27 3.75 7.32
N ASP A 360 10.40 2.57 7.92
CA ASP A 360 10.52 2.38 9.37
C ASP A 360 11.62 3.25 9.97
N VAL A 361 11.34 3.98 11.05
CA VAL A 361 12.35 4.85 11.71
C VAL A 361 13.53 4.07 12.30
N ASN A 362 13.36 2.77 12.52
CA ASN A 362 14.36 1.87 13.08
C ASN A 362 15.25 1.20 12.01
N ASP A 363 14.98 1.43 10.72
CA ASP A 363 15.73 0.80 9.63
C ASP A 363 17.17 1.33 9.51
N PRO A 364 18.19 0.49 9.24
CA PRO A 364 19.58 0.92 9.08
C PRO A 364 19.84 1.96 7.96
N LEU A 365 18.96 2.08 6.98
CA LEU A 365 18.97 3.11 5.94
C LEU A 365 18.13 4.34 6.30
N ALA A 366 17.24 4.28 7.29
CA ALA A 366 16.35 5.39 7.63
C ALA A 366 17.10 6.73 7.82
N PRO A 367 18.25 6.84 8.50
CA PRO A 367 18.97 8.12 8.60
C PRO A 367 19.42 8.73 7.26
N LYS A 368 19.50 7.93 6.19
CA LYS A 368 19.94 8.32 4.84
C LYS A 368 18.79 8.64 3.88
N LEU A 369 17.57 8.18 4.15
CA LEU A 369 16.39 8.46 3.33
C LEU A 369 15.56 9.56 3.99
N ASN A 370 15.54 10.76 3.42
CA ASN A 370 14.86 11.91 4.01
C ASN A 370 13.93 12.63 3.02
N ASP A 371 14.16 12.47 1.71
CA ASP A 371 13.21 12.80 0.65
C ASP A 371 13.29 11.73 -0.48
N ILE A 372 12.43 11.81 -1.49
CA ILE A 372 12.22 10.75 -2.48
C ILE A 372 13.47 10.45 -3.35
N GLU A 373 14.31 11.45 -3.61
CA GLU A 373 15.54 11.31 -4.39
C GLU A 373 16.61 10.48 -3.66
N ASP A 374 16.49 10.32 -2.34
CA ASP A 374 17.35 9.41 -1.57
C ASP A 374 16.98 7.94 -1.83
N VAL A 375 15.70 7.64 -2.12
CA VAL A 375 15.22 6.29 -2.41
C VAL A 375 15.88 5.76 -3.68
N GLU A 376 15.85 6.51 -4.79
CA GLU A 376 16.50 6.06 -6.03
C GLU A 376 18.05 6.04 -5.91
N ARG A 377 18.63 6.84 -5.00
CA ARG A 377 20.08 6.83 -4.73
C ARG A 377 20.55 5.59 -3.95
N HIS A 378 19.73 5.07 -3.06
CA HIS A 378 20.10 3.98 -2.14
C HIS A 378 19.41 2.64 -2.44
N LEU A 379 18.26 2.67 -3.11
CA LEU A 379 17.43 1.53 -3.52
C LEU A 379 17.10 1.66 -5.03
N PRO A 380 18.11 1.77 -5.92
CA PRO A 380 17.91 2.12 -7.33
C PRO A 380 16.99 1.14 -8.06
N GLY A 381 16.06 1.70 -8.84
CA GLY A 381 15.03 0.96 -9.58
C GLY A 381 13.82 0.56 -8.75
N LEU A 382 13.79 0.79 -7.42
CA LEU A 382 12.64 0.44 -6.59
C LEU A 382 11.38 1.19 -7.02
N LEU A 383 11.45 2.52 -7.21
CA LEU A 383 10.30 3.33 -7.60
C LEU A 383 9.76 2.95 -9.00
N ARG A 384 10.66 2.52 -9.90
CA ARG A 384 10.28 1.98 -11.21
C ARG A 384 9.56 0.63 -11.09
N ALA A 385 10.00 -0.24 -10.17
CA ALA A 385 9.29 -1.48 -9.85
C ALA A 385 7.94 -1.20 -9.17
N THR A 386 7.81 -0.15 -8.36
CA THR A 386 6.54 0.32 -7.80
C THR A 386 5.55 0.72 -8.89
N ASN A 387 5.98 1.55 -9.85
CA ASN A 387 5.15 1.92 -11.00
C ASN A 387 4.69 0.68 -11.79
N GLU A 388 5.63 -0.20 -12.13
CA GLU A 388 5.36 -1.41 -12.90
C GLU A 388 4.38 -2.36 -12.18
N TRP A 389 4.57 -2.59 -10.89
CA TRP A 389 3.74 -3.49 -10.09
C TRP A 389 2.28 -3.02 -10.03
N PHE A 390 2.03 -1.76 -9.63
CA PHE A 390 0.67 -1.24 -9.50
C PHE A 390 -0.07 -1.11 -10.83
N ARG A 391 0.66 -0.98 -11.95
CA ARG A 391 0.08 -1.07 -13.30
C ARG A 391 -0.43 -2.47 -13.62
N ILE A 392 0.37 -3.50 -13.33
CA ILE A 392 0.12 -4.86 -13.86
C ILE A 392 -0.58 -5.83 -12.88
N TYR A 393 -0.63 -5.54 -11.56
CA TYR A 393 -1.01 -6.55 -10.55
C TYR A 393 -2.40 -7.17 -10.71
N LYS A 394 -3.34 -6.49 -11.39
CA LYS A 394 -4.70 -6.97 -11.66
C LYS A 394 -4.93 -7.54 -13.07
N ILE A 395 -3.95 -7.46 -13.97
CA ILE A 395 -4.02 -8.06 -15.32
C ILE A 395 -4.21 -9.60 -15.25
N PRO A 396 -3.51 -10.37 -14.38
CA PRO A 396 -3.79 -11.80 -14.16
C PRO A 396 -5.21 -12.13 -13.71
N ASP A 397 -5.91 -11.12 -13.18
CA ASP A 397 -7.22 -11.18 -12.56
C ASP A 397 -8.35 -10.70 -13.49
N GLY A 398 -8.00 -10.41 -14.76
CA GLY A 398 -8.90 -10.02 -15.85
C GLY A 398 -9.25 -8.53 -15.92
N LYS A 399 -8.49 -7.67 -15.25
CA LYS A 399 -8.62 -6.20 -15.31
C LYS A 399 -7.70 -5.58 -16.36
N PRO A 400 -7.96 -4.34 -16.82
CA PRO A 400 -7.00 -3.57 -17.60
C PRO A 400 -5.70 -3.29 -16.82
N GLU A 401 -4.72 -2.70 -17.50
CA GLU A 401 -3.56 -2.08 -16.86
C GLU A 401 -3.99 -0.76 -16.20
N ASN A 402 -3.56 -0.53 -14.97
CA ASN A 402 -3.85 0.72 -14.26
C ASN A 402 -2.99 1.87 -14.78
N GLN A 403 -3.37 3.11 -14.46
CA GLN A 403 -2.68 4.32 -14.91
C GLN A 403 -2.13 5.11 -13.72
N PHE A 404 -1.23 6.06 -13.97
CA PHE A 404 -0.75 7.00 -12.97
C PHE A 404 -0.92 8.43 -13.49
N ALA A 405 -1.31 9.36 -12.61
CA ALA A 405 -1.12 10.78 -12.90
C ALA A 405 0.37 11.14 -12.88
N PHE A 406 0.73 12.34 -13.35
CA PHE A 406 2.12 12.80 -13.49
C PHE A 406 3.04 11.84 -14.25
N SER A 407 2.51 11.06 -15.20
CA SER A 407 3.25 10.03 -15.94
C SER A 407 3.94 8.96 -15.07
N GLY A 408 3.46 8.75 -13.83
CA GLY A 408 4.07 7.80 -12.89
C GLY A 408 5.21 8.36 -12.04
N GLU A 409 5.46 9.67 -12.07
CA GLU A 409 6.39 10.35 -11.17
C GLU A 409 5.99 10.15 -9.69
N CYS A 410 6.93 9.70 -8.86
CA CYS A 410 6.75 9.75 -7.41
C CYS A 410 7.09 11.14 -6.91
N LYS A 411 6.09 11.85 -6.36
CA LYS A 411 6.24 13.18 -5.79
C LYS A 411 6.98 13.11 -4.46
N ASN A 412 7.66 14.21 -4.13
CA ASN A 412 8.52 14.33 -2.96
C ASN A 412 7.76 14.33 -1.63
N LYS A 413 8.50 14.23 -0.53
CA LYS A 413 7.98 14.18 0.84
C LYS A 413 7.01 15.32 1.14
N LYS A 414 7.31 16.56 0.71
CA LYS A 414 6.44 17.72 0.95
C LYS A 414 5.05 17.50 0.34
N TYR A 415 4.98 16.98 -0.88
CA TYR A 415 3.73 16.69 -1.55
C TYR A 415 2.95 15.57 -0.85
N ALA A 416 3.64 14.53 -0.38
CA ALA A 416 3.05 13.47 0.41
C ALA A 416 2.49 13.98 1.75
N GLU A 417 3.18 14.89 2.44
CA GLU A 417 2.68 15.58 3.64
C GLU A 417 1.53 16.56 3.37
N GLU A 418 1.24 16.88 2.10
CA GLU A 418 0.04 17.64 1.69
C GLU A 418 -1.14 16.69 1.46
N VAL A 419 -0.95 15.59 0.72
CA VAL A 419 -1.95 14.52 0.54
C VAL A 419 -2.39 13.91 1.88
N ILE A 420 -1.44 13.52 2.74
CA ILE A 420 -1.75 12.94 4.07
C ILE A 420 -2.62 13.87 4.92
N ARG A 421 -2.47 15.19 4.78
CA ARG A 421 -3.30 16.17 5.49
C ARG A 421 -4.71 16.24 4.92
N GLU A 422 -4.85 16.23 3.60
CA GLU A 422 -6.17 16.18 2.92
C GLU A 422 -6.98 14.94 3.35
N CYS A 423 -6.35 13.77 3.33
CA CYS A 423 -7.00 12.52 3.75
C CYS A 423 -7.27 12.49 5.26
N ALA A 424 -6.44 13.13 6.11
CA ALA A 424 -6.69 13.26 7.54
C ALA A 424 -7.86 14.23 7.85
N ASP A 425 -7.90 15.39 7.20
CA ASP A 425 -9.02 16.34 7.28
C ASP A 425 -10.33 15.71 6.74
N ALA A 426 -10.24 14.80 5.76
CA ALA A 426 -11.35 13.99 5.31
C ALA A 426 -11.83 12.96 6.35
N TRP A 427 -10.90 12.26 7.01
CA TRP A 427 -11.25 11.37 8.12
C TRP A 427 -11.87 12.11 9.31
N GLU A 428 -11.39 13.30 9.67
CA GLU A 428 -11.97 14.09 10.75
C GLU A 428 -13.43 14.49 10.42
N ARG A 429 -13.72 14.85 9.16
CA ARG A 429 -15.10 15.04 8.69
C ARG A 429 -15.94 13.76 8.76
N LEU A 430 -15.36 12.60 8.45
CA LEU A 430 -16.03 11.30 8.53
C LEU A 430 -16.38 10.92 9.98
N ILE A 431 -15.40 10.92 10.89
CA ILE A 431 -15.55 10.42 12.26
C ILE A 431 -16.49 11.28 13.13
N THR A 432 -16.59 12.58 12.82
CA THR A 432 -17.52 13.53 13.45
C THR A 432 -18.93 13.52 12.83
N GLY A 433 -19.12 12.83 11.70
CA GLY A 433 -20.39 12.78 10.97
C GLY A 433 -20.69 14.01 10.10
N ALA A 434 -19.67 14.84 9.80
CA ALA A 434 -19.78 15.94 8.84
C ALA A 434 -19.68 15.47 7.37
N ALA A 435 -19.16 14.27 7.12
CA ALA A 435 -19.21 13.56 5.84
C ALA A 435 -20.09 12.29 5.93
N PRO A 436 -20.73 11.85 4.82
CA PRO A 436 -21.59 10.67 4.83
C PRO A 436 -20.78 9.37 4.91
N LYS A 437 -20.96 8.60 5.98
CA LYS A 437 -20.16 7.38 6.24
C LYS A 437 -20.45 6.17 5.34
N GLY A 438 -21.54 6.19 4.57
CA GLY A 438 -22.00 5.02 3.81
C GLY A 438 -22.12 3.79 4.72
N ASP A 439 -21.49 2.69 4.31
CA ASP A 439 -21.44 1.42 5.06
C ASP A 439 -20.24 1.30 6.03
N ILE A 440 -19.46 2.38 6.25
CA ILE A 440 -18.32 2.36 7.17
C ILE A 440 -18.79 2.27 8.63
N SER A 441 -18.28 1.26 9.33
CA SER A 441 -18.39 1.08 10.77
C SER A 441 -17.44 2.04 11.50
N LEU A 442 -17.98 3.17 11.97
CA LEU A 442 -17.23 4.17 12.76
C LEU A 442 -17.02 3.79 14.24
N ALA A 443 -17.29 2.53 14.61
CA ALA A 443 -17.14 2.05 15.97
C ALA A 443 -15.70 2.27 16.48
N ASN A 444 -15.55 3.02 17.57
CA ASN A 444 -14.24 3.41 18.12
C ASN A 444 -14.31 3.64 19.63
N LEU A 445 -13.16 3.70 20.31
CA LEU A 445 -13.04 3.82 21.76
C LEU A 445 -12.45 5.16 22.24
N THR A 446 -11.79 5.91 21.36
CA THR A 446 -10.91 7.03 21.75
C THR A 446 -11.35 8.41 21.26
N ASN A 447 -12.25 8.51 20.27
CA ASN A 447 -12.59 9.78 19.63
C ASN A 447 -13.83 10.39 20.24
N SER A 448 -13.67 11.13 21.33
CA SER A 448 -14.75 11.77 22.12
C SER A 448 -15.68 12.74 21.36
N HIS A 449 -15.34 13.10 20.11
CA HIS A 449 -16.18 13.90 19.22
C HIS A 449 -17.02 13.07 18.24
N SER A 450 -16.83 11.75 18.19
CA SER A 450 -17.62 10.83 17.38
C SER A 450 -18.94 10.47 18.05
N GLN A 451 -19.96 10.17 17.24
CA GLN A 451 -21.25 9.67 17.72
C GLN A 451 -21.29 8.14 17.84
N ASP A 452 -20.31 7.44 17.24
CA ASP A 452 -20.18 5.98 17.23
C ASP A 452 -19.13 5.49 18.28
N VAL A 453 -18.86 6.26 19.34
CA VAL A 453 -18.00 5.80 20.46
C VAL A 453 -18.69 4.66 21.21
N VAL A 454 -17.96 3.57 21.44
CA VAL A 454 -18.50 2.35 22.06
C VAL A 454 -18.05 2.18 23.51
N GLU A 455 -18.94 1.69 24.36
CA GLU A 455 -18.61 1.31 25.73
C GLU A 455 -17.74 0.05 25.76
N GLN A 456 -16.83 -0.04 26.75
CA GLN A 456 -15.92 -1.18 26.95
C GLN A 456 -16.65 -2.53 27.04
N SER A 457 -17.91 -2.52 27.47
CA SER A 457 -18.78 -3.71 27.54
C SER A 457 -19.13 -4.30 26.16
N ALA A 458 -19.16 -3.49 25.09
CA ALA A 458 -19.44 -3.96 23.73
C ALA A 458 -18.35 -4.92 23.21
N LEU A 459 -17.11 -4.76 23.71
CA LEU A 459 -15.95 -5.58 23.34
C LEU A 459 -16.07 -7.05 23.80
N SER A 460 -17.00 -7.36 24.70
CA SER A 460 -17.29 -8.73 25.15
C SER A 460 -17.76 -9.66 24.02
N ASN A 461 -18.21 -9.11 22.89
CA ASN A 461 -18.60 -9.87 21.70
C ASN A 461 -17.39 -10.22 20.80
N ILE A 462 -16.22 -9.63 21.01
CA ILE A 462 -15.01 -9.93 20.24
C ILE A 462 -14.40 -11.22 20.80
N PRO A 463 -14.23 -12.28 19.98
CA PRO A 463 -13.68 -13.55 20.46
C PRO A 463 -12.29 -13.42 21.11
N ALA A 464 -11.91 -14.43 21.90
CA ALA A 464 -10.54 -14.55 22.39
C ALA A 464 -9.58 -14.93 21.24
N GLY A 465 -8.29 -14.62 21.39
CA GLY A 465 -7.29 -14.99 20.40
C GLY A 465 -7.00 -16.50 20.41
N GLU A 466 -7.21 -17.17 19.29
CA GLU A 466 -7.05 -18.63 19.17
C GLU A 466 -5.61 -19.03 18.77
N ASN A 467 -4.91 -18.14 18.05
CA ASN A 467 -3.53 -18.36 17.55
C ASN A 467 -3.35 -19.67 16.76
N LEU A 468 -4.37 -20.07 15.98
CA LEU A 468 -4.33 -21.26 15.13
C LEU A 468 -3.22 -21.18 14.06
N PRO A 469 -2.63 -22.32 13.66
CA PRO A 469 -1.72 -22.37 12.52
C PRO A 469 -2.43 -21.94 11.21
N PRO A 470 -1.71 -21.40 10.22
CA PRO A 470 -2.29 -21.03 8.93
C PRO A 470 -2.87 -22.24 8.20
N ALA A 471 -4.01 -22.03 7.55
CA ALA A 471 -4.59 -22.97 6.59
C ALA A 471 -3.72 -23.05 5.32
N PRO A 472 -3.73 -24.19 4.59
CA PRO A 472 -2.96 -24.33 3.36
C PRO A 472 -3.47 -23.40 2.26
N ILE A 473 -2.55 -22.68 1.61
CA ILE A 473 -2.82 -21.89 0.41
C ILE A 473 -2.88 -22.83 -0.81
N ASP A 474 -3.79 -22.56 -1.75
CA ASP A 474 -3.86 -23.29 -3.02
C ASP A 474 -2.63 -23.00 -3.90
N GLY A 475 -1.97 -24.05 -4.39
CA GLY A 475 -0.73 -23.96 -5.16
C GLY A 475 -0.82 -23.19 -6.49
N SER A 476 -2.01 -22.81 -6.96
CA SER A 476 -2.14 -21.89 -8.09
C SER A 476 -1.73 -20.45 -7.75
N VAL A 477 -1.59 -20.09 -6.47
CA VAL A 477 -1.06 -18.79 -6.02
C VAL A 477 0.43 -18.63 -6.37
N ASP A 478 1.21 -19.72 -6.32
CA ASP A 478 2.64 -19.71 -6.67
C ASP A 478 2.90 -19.44 -8.17
N LYS A 479 1.89 -19.57 -9.03
CA LYS A 479 2.02 -19.39 -10.48
C LYS A 479 2.55 -17.99 -10.81
N TRP A 480 3.69 -17.96 -11.50
CA TRP A 480 4.21 -16.78 -12.19
C TRP A 480 3.41 -16.44 -13.45
N PHE A 481 3.05 -15.17 -13.59
CA PHE A 481 2.48 -14.58 -14.80
C PHE A 481 3.53 -13.69 -15.46
N PHE A 482 3.83 -13.99 -16.73
CA PHE A 482 4.74 -13.20 -17.55
C PHE A 482 3.90 -12.20 -18.34
N ILE A 483 3.89 -10.95 -17.88
CA ILE A 483 3.11 -9.87 -18.47
C ILE A 483 4.06 -9.04 -19.33
N SER A 484 4.05 -9.30 -20.63
CA SER A 484 4.60 -8.35 -21.60
C SER A 484 3.63 -7.18 -21.71
N GLY A 485 4.05 -5.99 -21.29
CA GLY A 485 3.30 -4.76 -21.57
C GLY A 485 3.08 -4.59 -23.08
N ALA A 486 2.04 -3.86 -23.46
CA ALA A 486 1.88 -3.42 -24.84
C ALA A 486 3.13 -2.59 -25.23
N ALA A 487 3.63 -2.77 -26.45
CA ALA A 487 4.74 -1.95 -26.94
C ALA A 487 4.29 -0.49 -27.02
N VAL A 488 5.06 0.39 -26.37
CA VAL A 488 4.89 1.85 -26.36
C VAL A 488 5.57 2.45 -27.59
#